data_AF-A0A2X3IGF4-F1
#
_entry.id   AF-A0A2X3IGF4-F1
#
_cell.length_a   1.000
_cell.length_b   1.000
_cell.length_c   1.000
_cell.angle_alpha   90.00
_cell.angle_beta   90.00
_cell.angle_gamma   90.00
#
_symmetry.space_group_name_H-M   'P 1'
#
loop_
_entity.id
_entity.type
_entity.pdbx_description
1 polymer ?
#
loop_
_entity_poly.entity_id
_entity_poly.type
_entity_poly.pdbx_seq_one_letter_code
_entity_poly.pdbx_strand_id
1 'polypeptide(L)' 'MKVKIHPNTLDKVKNMLDNSDKDALRIKACSSG' A
#
# COMPACT_ATOMS: atom_id res chain seq x y z
N MET A 1 9.73 8.09 10.26
CA MET A 1 9.19 8.59 8.97
C MET A 1 7.67 8.51 9.02
N LYS A 2 6.94 9.63 8.90
CA LYS A 2 5.47 9.63 8.94
C LYS A 2 4.95 9.72 7.50
N VAL A 3 4.52 8.59 6.95
CA VAL A 3 3.86 8.53 5.65
C VAL A 3 2.37 8.76 5.87
N LYS A 4 1.81 9.80 5.25
CA LYS A 4 0.37 10.04 5.24
C LYS A 4 -0.21 9.33 4.03
N ILE A 5 -1.19 8.47 4.26
CA ILE A 5 -1.94 7.78 3.21
C ILE A 5 -3.30 8.45 3.10
N HIS A 6 -3.79 8.66 1.89
CA HIS A 6 -5.13 9.21 1.68
C HIS A 6 -6.18 8.20 2.19
N PRO A 7 -7.23 8.63 2.91
CA PRO A 7 -8.21 7.71 3.49
C PRO A 7 -8.85 6.78 2.44
N ASN A 8 -9.19 7.30 1.26
CA ASN A 8 -9.74 6.53 0.13
C ASN A 8 -8.79 5.46 -0.44
N THR A 9 -7.50 5.49 -0.08
CA THR A 9 -6.53 4.48 -0.50
C THR A 9 -6.47 3.31 0.48
N LEU A 10 -6.95 3.48 1.73
CA LEU A 10 -6.94 2.43 2.76
C LEU A 10 -7.83 1.25 2.36
N ASP A 11 -9.03 1.51 1.85
CA ASP A 11 -9.96 0.45 1.44
C ASP A 11 -9.38 -0.41 0.31
N LYS A 12 -8.67 0.24 -0.63
CA LYS A 12 -8.00 -0.45 -1.74
C LYS A 12 -6.85 -1.32 -1.24
N VAL A 13 -6.03 -0.78 -0.35
CA VAL A 13 -4.91 -1.52 0.28
C VAL A 13 -5.42 -2.70 1.08
N LYS A 14 -6.51 -2.53 1.83
CA LYS A 14 -7.13 -3.59 2.62
C LYS A 14 -7.66 -4.71 1.72
N ASN A 15 -8.42 -4.37 0.68
CA ASN A 15 -8.90 -5.36 -0.29
C ASN A 15 -7.74 -6.11 -0.98
N MET A 16 -6.63 -5.44 -1.29
CA MET A 16 -5.46 -6.11 -1.87
C MET A 16 -4.78 -7.09 -0.90
N LEU A 17 -4.79 -6.80 0.40
CA LEU A 17 -4.25 -7.71 1.42
C LEU A 17 -5.19 -8.89 1.68
N ASP A 18 -6.50 -8.64 1.79
CA ASP A 18 -7.51 -9.68 2.04
C ASP A 18 -7.58 -10.71 0.89
N ASN A 19 -7.20 -10.32 -0.32
CA ASN A 19 -7.15 -11.18 -1.51
C ASN A 19 -5.74 -11.70 -1.85
N SER A 20 -4.77 -11.58 -0.93
CA SER A 20 -3.40 -12.06 -1.10
C SER A 20 -2.98 -12.91 0.08
N ASP A 21 -2.14 -13.93 -0.13
CA ASP A 21 -1.52 -14.70 0.96
C ASP A 21 -0.37 -13.94 1.66
N LYS A 22 -0.47 -12.61 1.73
CA LYS A 22 0.59 -11.73 2.22
C LYS A 22 0.07 -10.86 3.35
N ASP A 23 0.82 -10.84 4.44
CA ASP A 23 0.47 -10.07 5.63
C ASP A 23 0.76 -8.56 5.52
N ALA A 24 1.50 -8.13 4.48
CA ALA A 24 1.93 -6.74 4.34
C ALA A 24 2.20 -6.30 2.89
N LEU A 25 2.07 -4.99 2.64
CA LEU A 25 2.50 -4.33 1.41
C LEU A 25 3.85 -3.64 1.59
N ARG A 26 4.74 -3.81 0.61
CA ARG A 26 6.04 -3.13 0.55
C ARG A 26 5.97 -1.95 -0.41
N ILE A 27 6.21 -0.74 0.10
CA ILE A 27 6.34 0.47 -0.73
C ILE A 27 7.79 0.61 -1.19
N LYS A 28 8.02 0.70 -2.50
CA LYS A 28 9.33 0.96 -3.10
C LYS A 28 9.24 2.23 -3.95
N ALA A 29 10.08 3.21 -3.68
CA ALA A 29 10.22 4.37 -4.55
C ALA A 29 11.02 3.97 -5.80
N CYS A 30 10.49 4.26 -6.99
CA CYS A 30 11.17 4.08 -8.26
C CYS A 30 11.37 5.46 -8.89
N SER A 31 12.59 5.73 -9.38
CA SER A 31 12.91 6.97 -10.11
C SER A 31 12.58 6.77 -11.59
N SER A 32 11.76 7.64 -12.17
CA SER A 32 11.54 7.70 -13.62
C SER A 32 12.68 8.50 -14.24
N GLY A 33 13.67 7.80 -14.80
CA GLY A 33 14.75 8.41 -15.58
C GLY A 33 14.29 8.87 -16.96
#